data_AF-A0A6J4VHV2-F1
#
_entry.id   AF-A0A6J4VHV2-F1
#
_cell.length_a   1.000
_cell.length_b   1.000
_cell.length_c   1.000
_cell.angle_alpha   90.00
_cell.angle_beta   90.00
_cell.angle_gamma   90.00
#
_symmetry.space_group_name_H-M   'P 1'
#
loop_
_entity.id
_entity.type
_entity.pdbx_description
1 polymer ?
#
loop_
_entity_poly.entity_id
_entity_poly.type
_entity_poly.pdbx_seq_one_letter_code
_entity_poly.pdbx_strand_id
1 'polypeptide(L)' 'MAIVASLVDAQGGTFVVQSEPGAGATFTVTFPIAPVAAGDAKQRR' A
#
# COMPACT_ATOMS: atom_id res chain seq x y z
N MET A 1 -6.17 -6.81 14.13
CA MET A 1 -5.57 -6.34 12.86
C MET A 1 -4.60 -7.41 12.32
N ALA A 2 -5.07 -8.60 11.95
CA ALA A 2 -4.18 -9.69 11.52
C ALA A 2 -4.09 -9.80 9.98
N ILE A 3 -5.24 -9.76 9.30
CA ILE A 3 -5.35 -10.01 7.87
C ILE A 3 -4.63 -8.93 7.04
N VAL A 4 -4.86 -7.66 7.36
CA VAL A 4 -4.25 -6.54 6.62
C VAL A 4 -2.73 -6.55 6.81
N ALA A 5 -2.25 -6.76 8.04
CA ALA A 5 -0.82 -6.81 8.31
C ALA A 5 -0.12 -7.93 7.51
N SER A 6 -0.70 -9.13 7.48
CA SER A 6 -0.16 -10.23 6.68
C SER A 6 -0.19 -9.97 5.17
N LEU A 7 -1.22 -9.27 4.69
CA LEU A 7 -1.34 -8.93 3.27
C LEU A 7 -0.29 -7.88 2.86
N VAL A 8 -0.11 -6.85 3.69
CA VAL A 8 0.85 -5.77 3.43
C VAL A 8 2.28 -6.30 3.47
N ASP A 9 2.59 -7.15 4.46
CA ASP A 9 3.90 -7.79 4.58
C ASP A 9 4.21 -8.71 3.39
N ALA A 10 3.24 -9.52 2.95
CA ALA A 10 3.38 -10.38 1.76
C ALA A 10 3.62 -9.59 0.45
N GLN A 11 3.20 -8.33 0.40
CA GLN A 11 3.39 -7.43 -0.74
C GLN A 11 4.65 -6.55 -0.60
N GLY A 12 5.47 -6.74 0.45
CA GLY A 12 6.66 -5.94 0.73
C GLY A 12 6.35 -4.50 1.10
N GLY A 13 5.14 -4.23 1.58
CA GLY A 13 4.70 -2.92 2.03
C GLY A 13 4.87 -2.70 3.53
N THR A 14 4.49 -1.51 3.99
CA THR A 14 4.50 -1.12 5.41
C THR A 14 3.10 -0.70 5.84
N PHE A 15 2.69 -1.13 7.05
CA PHE A 15 1.39 -0.80 7.65
C PHE A 15 1.58 -0.05 8.96
N VAL A 16 1.00 1.15 9.09
CA VAL A 16 1.08 1.99 10.29
C VAL A 16 -0.33 2.38 10.72
N VAL A 17 -0.57 2.40 12.03
CA VAL A 17 -1.82 2.87 12.62
C VAL A 17 -1.53 4.02 13.57
N GLN A 18 -2.26 5.12 13.38
CA GLN A 18 -2.25 6.26 14.29
C GLN A 18 -3.67 6.44 14.81
N SER A 19 -3.85 6.46 16.12
CA SER A 19 -5.15 6.67 16.73
C SER A 19 -5.02 7.61 17.92
N GLU A 20 -5.98 8.51 18.07
CA GLU A 20 -6.06 9.43 19.18
C GLU A 20 -7.46 9.34 19.81
N PRO A 21 -7.56 9.23 21.15
CA PRO A 21 -8.86 9.13 21.83
C PRO A 21 -9.79 10.27 21.43
N GLY A 22 -10.98 9.94 20.92
CA GLY A 22 -11.97 10.92 20.48
C GLY A 22 -11.76 11.51 19.07
N ALA A 23 -10.60 11.30 18.44
CA ALA A 23 -10.33 11.75 17.06
C ALA A 23 -10.43 10.60 16.02
N GLY A 24 -10.48 9.36 16.48
CA GLY A 24 -10.60 8.18 15.62
C GLY A 24 -9.24 7.55 15.31
N ALA A 25 -9.17 6.82 14.19
CA ALA A 25 -7.98 6.09 13.78
C ALA A 25 -7.71 6.26 12.28
N THR A 26 -6.45 6.48 11.93
CA THR A 26 -5.93 6.53 10.58
C THR A 26 -5.03 5.32 10.35
N PHE A 27 -5.30 4.60 9.25
CA PHE A 27 -4.54 3.45 8.82
C PHE A 27 -3.79 3.85 7.55
N THR A 28 -2.46 3.80 7.60
CA THR A 28 -1.59 4.16 6.49
C THR A 28 -0.90 2.91 5.97
N VAL A 29 -0.98 2.71 4.66
CA VAL A 29 -0.32 1.61 3.97
C VAL A 29 0.59 2.17 2.90
N THR A 30 1.83 1.68 2.85
CA THR A 30 2.82 2.09 1.85
C THR A 30 3.27 0.86 1.08
N PHE A 31 3.27 0.94 -0.25
CA PHE A 31 3.75 -0.12 -1.12
C PHE A 31 4.90 0.39 -2.00
N PRO A 32 5.89 -0.47 -2.31
CA PRO A 32 6.87 -0.16 -3.34
C PRO A 32 6.14 0.03 -4.68
N ILE A 33 6.38 1.17 -5.32
CA ILE A 33 5.89 1.37 -6.69
C ILE A 33 6.72 0.50 -7.63
N ALA A 34 6.06 -0.35 -8.41
CA ALA A 34 6.72 -1.01 -9.51
C ALA A 34 7.27 0.06 -10.48
N PRO A 35 8.43 -0.16 -11.09
CA PRO A 35 8.85 0.69 -12.19
C PRO A 35 7.75 0.69 -13.24
N VAL A 36 7.34 1.86 -13.73
CA VAL A 36 6.44 1.96 -14.88
C VAL A 36 7.07 1.15 -15.99
N ALA A 37 6.42 0.04 -16.37
CA ALA A 37 6.88 -0.78 -17.47
C ALA A 37 6.91 0.12 -18.71
N ALA A 38 8.07 0.24 -19.35
CA ALA A 38 8.29 1.08 -20.53
C ALA A 38 7.51 0.61 -21.80
N GLY A 39 6.47 -0.22 -21.64
CA GLY A 39 5.73 -0.90 -22.69
C GLY A 39 4.36 -0.30 -23.05
N ASP A 40 3.76 0.53 -22.19
CA ASP A 40 2.42 1.09 -22.45
C ASP A 40 2.34 2.03 -23.67
N ALA A 41 3.47 2.52 -24.17
CA ALA A 41 3.52 3.42 -25.32
C ALA A 41 3.41 2.72 -26.70
N LYS A 42 3.52 1.38 -26.79
CA LYS A 42 3.60 0.67 -28.09
C LYS A 42 2.33 -0.07 -28.51
N GLN A 43 1.26 -0.06 -27.71
CA GLN A 43 0.04 -0.84 -27.97
C GLN A 43 -1.15 -0.04 -28.55
N ARG A 44 -0.90 1.18 -29.04
CA ARG A 44 -1.84 1.98 -29.86
C ARG A 44 -1.32 2.19 -31.29
N ARG A 45 -1.00 1.12 -32.01
CA ARG A 45 -0.75 1.15 -33.46
C ARG A 45 -1.47 0.01 -34.14
#